data_AF-A0AAF0IRF1-F1
#
_entry.id   AF-A0AAF0IRF1-F1
#
_cell.length_a   1.000
_cell.length_b   1.000
_cell.length_c   1.000
_cell.angle_alpha   90.00
_cell.angle_beta   90.00
_cell.angle_gamma   90.00
#
_symmetry.space_group_name_H-M   'P 1'
#
loop_
_entity.id
_entity.type
_entity.pdbx_description
1 polymer ?
#
loop_
_entity_poly.entity_id
_entity_poly.type
_entity_poly.pdbx_seq_one_letter_code
_entity_poly.pdbx_strand_id
1 'polypeptide(L)'
;MAARERTADARAHDAHAAALVYVPSETRPPALRRRLLPRLPPARRDEVQRFVLRWDTVDNALVRRTLTQQALRFVFLLLDAHYQVGVPRTRAQALRRPSVWALTRTLARPTRRWLGQWLVILSEGIANLRRASLLLVWLVWSAQRLGARHTQPRVVAQADAPPTPPAPHTERLALAGEALATLAEGCDMLAFATGAGLFWRALGLRRRPQAWIQRRRRGVERVGVFVSLGALAVQLYVLHVQQRETRDEMHASIGAVQHQLETLDAPDARAKAPDAPAEGPTDAPAADAVAPAPYDQYLANRRRLRWLGIERVCVCSDASFALYEACAPDREKDQFEASTGLLAATLRLLRLWNEARWGALDI
;
A
#
# COMPACT_ATOMS: atom_id res chain seq x y z
N MET A 1 -13.27 -59.26 -21.46
CA MET A 1 -12.74 -58.06 -22.15
C MET A 1 -13.27 -56.73 -21.59
N ALA A 2 -14.53 -56.63 -21.15
CA ALA A 2 -15.12 -55.39 -20.62
C ALA A 2 -14.52 -54.80 -19.32
N ALA A 3 -13.68 -55.55 -18.59
CA ALA A 3 -13.00 -55.04 -17.38
C ALA A 3 -11.67 -54.32 -17.69
N ARG A 4 -11.08 -54.54 -18.87
CA ARG A 4 -9.83 -53.88 -19.30
C ARG A 4 -10.07 -52.50 -19.92
N GLU A 5 -11.25 -52.24 -20.49
CA GLU A 5 -11.58 -50.92 -21.04
C GLU A 5 -11.88 -49.89 -19.94
N ARG A 6 -12.52 -50.28 -18.83
CA ARG A 6 -12.82 -49.36 -17.72
C ARG A 6 -11.59 -48.88 -16.95
N THR A 7 -10.48 -49.62 -17.00
CA THR A 7 -9.21 -49.22 -16.37
C THR A 7 -8.35 -48.32 -17.27
N ALA A 8 -8.60 -48.30 -18.58
CA ALA A 8 -7.97 -47.38 -19.51
C ALA A 8 -8.58 -45.97 -19.41
N ASP A 9 -9.91 -45.87 -19.31
CA ASP A 9 -10.60 -44.58 -19.18
C ASP A 9 -10.35 -43.89 -17.83
N ALA A 10 -10.22 -44.65 -16.74
CA ALA A 10 -9.87 -44.09 -15.43
C ALA A 10 -8.44 -43.51 -15.41
N ARG A 11 -7.48 -44.16 -16.10
CA ARG A 11 -6.11 -43.66 -16.22
C ARG A 11 -5.98 -42.47 -17.17
N ALA A 12 -6.85 -42.37 -18.18
CA ALA A 12 -6.92 -41.20 -19.06
C ALA A 12 -7.49 -39.96 -18.33
N HIS A 13 -8.43 -40.17 -17.39
CA HIS A 13 -8.93 -39.08 -16.55
C HIS A 13 -7.92 -38.60 -15.50
N ASP A 14 -7.14 -39.50 -14.90
CA ASP A 14 -6.07 -39.13 -13.97
C ASP A 14 -4.86 -38.48 -14.68
N ALA A 15 -4.54 -38.91 -15.91
CA ALA A 15 -3.49 -38.29 -16.72
C ALA A 15 -3.83 -36.85 -17.16
N HIS A 16 -5.12 -36.53 -17.37
CA HIS A 16 -5.56 -35.17 -17.63
C HIS A 16 -5.59 -34.27 -16.37
N ALA A 17 -5.75 -34.85 -15.18
CA ALA A 17 -5.64 -34.12 -13.91
C ALA A 17 -4.19 -33.86 -13.47
N ALA A 18 -3.25 -34.72 -13.88
CA ALA A 18 -1.82 -34.59 -13.57
C ALA A 18 -1.03 -33.66 -14.51
N ALA A 19 -1.64 -33.14 -15.59
CA ALA A 19 -1.02 -32.19 -16.52
C ALA A 19 -1.18 -30.71 -16.09
N LEU A 20 -1.39 -30.44 -14.79
CA LEU A 20 -1.15 -29.13 -14.20
C LEU A 20 0.36 -28.94 -14.04
N VAL A 21 1.00 -28.64 -15.16
CA VAL A 21 2.38 -28.16 -15.22
C VAL A 21 2.48 -26.94 -14.30
N TYR A 22 3.21 -27.10 -13.21
CA TYR A 22 3.75 -26.01 -12.42
C TYR A 22 4.69 -25.23 -13.34
N VAL A 23 4.19 -24.15 -13.93
CA VAL A 23 5.00 -23.22 -14.72
C VAL A 23 5.68 -22.27 -13.73
N PRO A 24 7.02 -22.27 -13.64
CA PRO A 24 7.74 -21.41 -12.72
C PRO A 24 7.44 -19.94 -13.02
N SER A 25 7.25 -19.18 -11.95
CA SER A 25 6.87 -17.77 -11.96
C SER A 25 8.03 -16.88 -12.39
N GLU A 26 8.36 -16.88 -13.67
CA GLU A 26 9.24 -15.87 -14.26
C GLU A 26 8.46 -14.97 -15.23
N THR A 27 8.34 -13.71 -14.81
CA THR A 27 8.43 -12.51 -15.65
C THR A 27 7.52 -12.44 -16.90
N ARG A 28 6.18 -12.34 -16.78
CA ARG A 28 5.37 -11.78 -17.89
C ARG A 28 4.27 -10.77 -17.52
N PRO A 29 4.10 -9.70 -18.33
CA PRO A 29 3.30 -8.50 -18.05
C PRO A 29 1.82 -8.69 -18.48
N PRO A 30 0.91 -7.68 -18.44
CA PRO A 30 -0.55 -7.86 -18.59
C PRO A 30 -1.05 -8.30 -19.99
N ALA A 31 -0.17 -8.79 -20.85
CA ALA A 31 -0.49 -9.33 -22.18
C ALA A 31 -1.28 -10.65 -22.15
N LEU A 32 -1.21 -11.42 -21.05
CA LEU A 32 -1.99 -12.66 -20.87
C LEU A 32 -3.51 -12.40 -20.83
N ARG A 33 -3.94 -11.20 -20.38
CA ARG A 33 -5.35 -10.79 -20.33
C ARG A 33 -5.99 -10.70 -21.72
N ARG A 34 -5.23 -10.40 -22.77
CA ARG A 34 -5.76 -10.26 -24.14
C ARG A 34 -5.83 -11.57 -24.93
N ARG A 35 -5.08 -12.61 -24.54
CA ARG A 35 -4.99 -13.87 -25.32
C ARG A 35 -5.73 -15.06 -24.72
N LEU A 36 -5.90 -15.14 -23.39
CA LEU A 36 -6.54 -16.29 -22.74
C LEU A 36 -8.04 -16.14 -22.51
N LEU A 37 -8.51 -14.93 -22.19
CA LEU A 37 -9.93 -14.65 -21.95
C LEU A 37 -10.87 -15.09 -23.10
N PRO A 38 -10.57 -14.88 -24.39
CA PRO A 38 -11.46 -15.31 -25.47
C PRO A 38 -11.49 -16.84 -25.70
N ARG A 39 -10.61 -17.62 -25.06
CA ARG A 39 -10.56 -19.08 -25.16
C ARG A 39 -11.26 -19.81 -24.01
N LEU A 40 -11.67 -19.09 -22.97
CA LEU A 40 -12.42 -19.67 -21.86
C LEU A 40 -13.92 -19.78 -22.22
N PRO A 41 -14.60 -20.89 -21.85
CA PRO A 41 -16.05 -21.03 -21.97
C PRO A 41 -16.77 -19.87 -21.24
N PRO A 42 -17.92 -19.39 -21.75
CA PRO A 42 -18.58 -18.19 -21.23
C PRO A 42 -18.88 -18.25 -19.72
N ALA A 43 -19.27 -19.42 -19.19
CA ALA A 43 -19.51 -19.61 -17.76
C ALA A 43 -18.24 -19.42 -16.89
N ARG A 44 -17.08 -19.91 -17.35
CA ARG A 44 -15.78 -19.69 -16.67
C ARG A 44 -15.25 -18.29 -16.91
N ARG A 45 -15.62 -17.65 -18.02
CA ARG A 45 -15.25 -16.28 -18.34
C ARG A 45 -15.89 -15.30 -17.35
N ASP A 46 -17.16 -15.52 -17.01
CA ASP A 46 -17.88 -14.76 -15.98
C ASP A 46 -17.36 -15.05 -14.56
N GLU A 47 -16.91 -16.26 -14.28
CA GLU A 47 -16.33 -16.63 -12.98
C GLU A 47 -14.92 -16.03 -12.81
N VAL A 48 -14.07 -16.10 -13.83
CA VAL A 48 -12.74 -15.47 -13.86
C VAL A 48 -12.87 -13.95 -13.94
N GLN A 49 -13.84 -13.38 -14.67
CA GLN A 49 -14.13 -11.94 -14.59
C GLN A 49 -14.61 -11.57 -13.20
N ARG A 50 -15.50 -12.34 -12.56
CA ARG A 50 -15.90 -12.10 -11.17
C ARG A 50 -14.75 -12.28 -10.18
N PHE A 51 -13.77 -13.15 -10.45
CA PHE A 51 -12.59 -13.36 -9.61
C PHE A 51 -11.55 -12.25 -9.79
N VAL A 52 -11.33 -11.80 -11.03
CA VAL A 52 -10.45 -10.66 -11.37
C VAL A 52 -11.09 -9.32 -11.01
N LEU A 53 -12.43 -9.23 -11.00
CA LEU A 53 -13.21 -8.08 -10.50
C LEU A 53 -13.57 -8.20 -9.01
N ARG A 54 -13.22 -9.31 -8.34
CA ARG A 54 -13.38 -9.45 -6.89
C ARG A 54 -12.24 -8.68 -6.23
N TRP A 55 -12.64 -7.74 -5.38
CA TRP A 55 -11.87 -7.01 -4.37
C TRP A 55 -10.53 -6.41 -4.82
N ASP A 56 -9.53 -7.17 -5.25
CA ASP A 56 -8.21 -6.64 -5.62
C ASP A 56 -8.24 -5.55 -6.70
N THR A 57 -9.12 -5.60 -7.71
CA THR A 57 -9.19 -4.52 -8.70
C THR A 57 -10.03 -3.34 -8.25
N VAL A 58 -11.00 -3.55 -7.36
CA VAL A 58 -11.79 -2.48 -6.75
C VAL A 58 -10.96 -1.77 -5.68
N ASP A 59 -10.20 -2.50 -4.88
CA ASP A 59 -9.19 -2.01 -3.96
C ASP A 59 -8.06 -1.34 -4.72
N ASN A 60 -7.49 -1.92 -5.78
CA ASN A 60 -6.47 -1.22 -6.56
C ASN A 60 -7.02 0.04 -7.25
N ALA A 61 -8.27 0.05 -7.71
CA ALA A 61 -8.91 1.24 -8.28
C ALA A 61 -9.25 2.29 -7.21
N LEU A 62 -9.74 1.87 -6.04
CA LEU A 62 -10.03 2.73 -4.89
C LEU A 62 -8.74 3.27 -4.29
N VAL A 63 -7.72 2.44 -4.10
CA VAL A 63 -6.36 2.82 -3.66
C VAL A 63 -5.75 3.78 -4.67
N ARG A 64 -5.81 3.50 -5.98
CA ARG A 64 -5.31 4.44 -6.98
C ARG A 64 -6.08 5.76 -6.97
N ARG A 65 -7.41 5.72 -6.85
CA ARG A 65 -8.26 6.93 -6.75
C ARG A 65 -8.01 7.70 -5.47
N THR A 66 -7.82 7.03 -4.34
CA THR A 66 -7.57 7.67 -3.04
C THR A 66 -6.15 8.23 -2.97
N LEU A 67 -5.17 7.60 -3.62
CA LEU A 67 -3.81 8.13 -3.74
C LEU A 67 -3.75 9.36 -4.64
N THR A 68 -4.43 9.37 -5.78
CA THR A 68 -4.52 10.57 -6.63
C THR A 68 -5.27 11.70 -5.92
N GLN A 69 -6.33 11.38 -5.18
CA GLN A 69 -7.02 12.34 -4.31
C GLN A 69 -6.10 12.90 -3.22
N GLN A 70 -5.28 12.07 -2.57
CA GLN A 70 -4.32 12.54 -1.56
C GLN A 70 -3.26 13.46 -2.17
N ALA A 71 -2.64 13.05 -3.28
CA ALA A 71 -1.66 13.89 -3.97
C ALA A 71 -2.28 15.24 -4.37
N LEU A 72 -3.50 15.22 -4.91
CA LEU A 72 -4.23 16.43 -5.29
C LEU A 72 -4.51 17.34 -4.09
N ARG A 73 -4.94 16.77 -2.95
CA ARG A 73 -5.13 17.52 -1.70
C ARG A 73 -3.84 18.23 -1.29
N PHE A 74 -2.71 17.53 -1.27
CA PHE A 74 -1.45 18.13 -0.82
C PHE A 74 -0.90 19.16 -1.81
N VAL A 75 -1.14 18.98 -3.11
CA VAL A 75 -0.86 20.03 -4.11
C VAL A 75 -1.69 21.27 -3.83
N PHE A 76 -2.98 21.13 -3.51
CA PHE A 76 -3.83 22.28 -3.17
C PHE A 76 -3.40 22.96 -1.88
N LEU A 77 -3.02 22.21 -0.84
CA LEU A 77 -2.47 22.78 0.39
C LEU A 77 -1.14 23.50 0.16
N LEU A 78 -0.26 22.92 -0.67
CA LEU A 78 1.02 23.55 -1.01
C LEU A 78 0.79 24.85 -1.81
N LEU A 79 -0.15 24.83 -2.75
CA LEU A 79 -0.54 26.02 -3.51
C LEU A 79 -1.11 27.09 -2.57
N ASP A 80 -2.06 26.74 -1.69
CA ASP A 80 -2.62 27.68 -0.72
C ASP A 80 -1.53 28.28 0.18
N ALA A 81 -0.63 27.45 0.70
CA ALA A 81 0.51 27.90 1.48
C ALA A 81 1.38 28.92 0.72
N HIS A 82 1.52 28.78 -0.60
CA HIS A 82 2.21 29.75 -1.45
C HIS A 82 1.38 31.03 -1.68
N TYR A 83 0.04 30.93 -1.77
CA TYR A 83 -0.86 32.07 -1.91
C TYR A 83 -0.90 32.96 -0.66
N GLN A 84 -0.68 32.38 0.52
CA GLN A 84 -0.64 33.11 1.78
C GLN A 84 0.68 33.89 2.00
N VAL A 85 1.75 33.56 1.27
CA VAL A 85 3.03 34.27 1.40
C VAL A 85 2.89 35.72 0.93
N GLY A 86 3.31 36.66 1.78
CA GLY A 86 3.34 38.07 1.45
C GLY A 86 4.18 38.37 0.21
N VAL A 87 3.88 39.49 -0.47
CA VAL A 87 4.65 39.94 -1.64
C VAL A 87 6.12 40.11 -1.22
N PRO A 88 7.07 39.47 -1.93
CA PRO A 88 8.49 39.60 -1.58
C PRO A 88 8.90 41.07 -1.66
N ARG A 89 9.46 41.59 -0.57
CA ARG A 89 9.85 43.00 -0.47
C ARG A 89 11.23 43.28 -1.04
N THR A 90 12.06 42.24 -1.18
CA THR A 90 13.44 42.35 -1.64
C THR A 90 13.73 41.42 -2.81
N ARG A 91 14.70 41.78 -3.66
CA ARG A 91 15.17 40.93 -4.77
C ARG A 91 15.70 39.58 -4.29
N ALA A 92 16.39 39.56 -3.14
CA ALA A 92 16.85 38.32 -2.53
C ALA A 92 15.69 37.40 -2.13
N GLN A 93 14.57 37.94 -1.62
CA GLN A 93 13.37 37.15 -1.32
C GLN A 93 12.71 36.63 -2.60
N ALA A 94 12.68 37.43 -3.67
CA ALA A 94 12.17 36.99 -4.97
C ALA A 94 13.00 35.85 -5.56
N LEU A 95 14.33 35.93 -5.49
CA LEU A 95 15.24 34.86 -5.95
C LEU A 95 15.11 33.58 -5.12
N ARG A 96 14.91 33.69 -3.80
CA ARG A 96 14.68 32.52 -2.92
C ARG A 96 13.31 31.86 -3.15
N ARG A 97 12.33 32.60 -3.67
CA ARG A 97 10.94 32.13 -3.84
C ARG A 97 10.38 32.59 -5.19
N PRO A 98 10.92 32.07 -6.32
CA PRO A 98 10.55 32.53 -7.65
C PRO A 98 9.08 32.25 -7.97
N SER A 99 8.52 31.16 -7.45
CA SER A 99 7.10 30.81 -7.59
C SER A 99 6.17 31.84 -6.94
N VAL A 100 6.46 32.26 -5.71
CA VAL A 100 5.70 33.30 -4.99
C VAL A 100 5.80 34.63 -5.70
N TRP A 101 6.99 34.99 -6.20
CA TRP A 101 7.18 36.21 -6.98
C TRP A 101 6.35 36.19 -8.26
N ALA A 102 6.40 35.09 -9.03
CA ALA A 102 5.61 34.94 -10.25
C ALA A 102 4.10 35.04 -9.97
N LEU A 103 3.60 34.31 -8.96
CA LEU A 103 2.20 34.34 -8.53
C LEU A 103 1.74 35.72 -8.06
N THR A 104 2.57 36.41 -7.29
CA THR A 104 2.23 37.74 -6.77
C THR A 104 2.24 38.82 -7.84
N ARG A 105 2.99 38.60 -8.93
CA ARG A 105 3.03 39.47 -10.11
C ARG A 105 1.87 39.21 -11.07
N THR A 106 1.43 37.98 -11.24
CA THR A 106 0.37 37.62 -12.19
C THR A 106 -1.04 37.81 -11.64
N LEU A 107 -1.24 37.63 -10.33
CA LEU A 107 -2.58 37.66 -9.71
C LEU A 107 -2.74 38.82 -8.73
N ALA A 108 -3.84 39.56 -8.88
CA ALA A 108 -4.23 40.61 -7.94
C ALA A 108 -4.51 40.05 -6.54
N ARG A 109 -4.25 40.84 -5.48
CA ARG A 109 -4.46 40.46 -4.08
C ARG A 109 -5.86 39.89 -3.78
N PRO A 110 -6.99 40.47 -4.26
CA PRO A 110 -8.32 39.89 -4.01
C PRO A 110 -8.47 38.51 -4.64
N THR A 111 -8.03 38.35 -5.90
CA THR A 111 -8.05 37.08 -6.62
C THR A 111 -7.23 36.01 -5.91
N ARG A 112 -6.03 36.34 -5.42
CA ARG A 112 -5.19 35.40 -4.65
C ARG A 112 -5.86 34.91 -3.37
N ARG A 113 -6.50 35.82 -2.62
CA ARG A 113 -7.22 35.46 -1.39
C ARG A 113 -8.42 34.58 -1.67
N TRP A 114 -9.16 34.87 -2.73
CA TRP A 114 -10.31 34.07 -3.16
C TRP A 114 -9.86 32.67 -3.60
N LEU A 115 -8.79 32.58 -4.39
CA LEU A 115 -8.26 31.32 -4.89
C LEU A 115 -7.69 30.45 -3.76
N GLY A 116 -6.98 31.04 -2.79
CA GLY A 116 -6.55 30.35 -1.57
C GLY A 116 -7.72 29.75 -0.78
N GLN A 117 -8.79 30.51 -0.56
CA GLN A 117 -10.00 29.98 0.10
C GLN A 117 -10.58 28.76 -0.62
N TRP A 118 -10.68 28.82 -1.95
CA TRP A 118 -11.18 27.69 -2.74
C TRP A 118 -10.26 26.49 -2.68
N LEU A 119 -8.94 26.69 -2.71
CA LEU A 119 -7.97 25.61 -2.55
C LEU A 119 -8.10 24.93 -1.19
N VAL A 120 -8.29 25.69 -0.12
CA VAL A 120 -8.55 25.13 1.22
C VAL A 120 -9.85 24.33 1.22
N ILE A 121 -10.95 24.90 0.70
CA ILE A 121 -12.26 24.21 0.61
C ILE A 121 -12.14 22.91 -0.17
N LEU A 122 -11.48 22.93 -1.33
CA LEU A 122 -11.28 21.76 -2.18
C LEU A 122 -10.42 20.71 -1.47
N SER A 123 -9.32 21.13 -0.84
CA SER A 123 -8.42 20.23 -0.12
C SER A 123 -9.13 19.52 1.04
N GLU A 124 -9.95 20.24 1.81
CA GLU A 124 -10.73 19.67 2.90
C GLU A 124 -11.92 18.85 2.38
N GLY A 125 -12.56 19.27 1.31
CA GLY A 125 -13.62 18.48 0.65
C GLY A 125 -13.10 17.12 0.20
N ILE A 126 -11.93 17.09 -0.44
CA ILE A 126 -11.26 15.84 -0.85
C ILE A 126 -10.88 15.00 0.38
N ALA A 127 -10.34 15.63 1.43
CA ALA A 127 -10.01 14.94 2.68
C ALA A 127 -11.23 14.23 3.28
N ASN A 128 -12.35 14.94 3.36
CA ASN A 128 -13.55 14.42 3.99
C ASN A 128 -14.26 13.38 3.12
N LEU A 129 -14.26 13.55 1.80
CA LEU A 129 -14.76 12.53 0.87
C LEU A 129 -13.98 11.22 1.02
N ARG A 130 -12.65 11.30 1.13
CA ARG A 130 -11.81 10.11 1.38
C ARG A 130 -12.20 9.44 2.69
N ARG A 131 -12.21 10.18 3.81
CA ARG A 131 -12.54 9.62 5.13
C ARG A 131 -13.94 8.99 5.14
N ALA A 132 -14.92 9.64 4.51
CA ALA A 132 -16.27 9.11 4.38
C ALA A 132 -16.30 7.80 3.57
N SER A 133 -15.53 7.73 2.48
CA SER A 133 -15.43 6.50 1.69
C SER A 133 -14.79 5.35 2.46
N LEU A 134 -13.72 5.61 3.22
CA LEU A 134 -13.04 4.60 4.04
C LEU A 134 -13.96 4.09 5.15
N LEU A 135 -14.66 5.01 5.82
CA LEU A 135 -15.61 4.67 6.87
C LEU A 135 -16.78 3.83 6.31
N LEU A 136 -17.30 4.19 5.14
CA LEU A 136 -18.34 3.40 4.46
C LEU A 136 -17.86 1.99 4.12
N VAL A 137 -16.66 1.86 3.54
CA VAL A 137 -16.06 0.55 3.23
C VAL A 137 -15.91 -0.28 4.50
N TRP A 138 -15.41 0.32 5.58
CA TRP A 138 -15.26 -0.36 6.86
C TRP A 138 -16.60 -0.80 7.47
N LEU A 139 -17.64 0.04 7.39
CA LEU A 139 -19.00 -0.32 7.84
C LEU A 139 -19.57 -1.47 7.03
N VAL A 140 -19.43 -1.44 5.70
CA VAL A 140 -19.90 -2.51 4.81
C VAL A 140 -19.18 -3.82 5.13
N TRP A 141 -17.85 -3.79 5.27
CA TRP A 141 -17.05 -4.96 5.62
C TRP A 141 -17.44 -5.52 6.99
N SER A 142 -17.62 -4.64 7.99
CA SER A 142 -18.05 -5.04 9.33
C SER A 142 -19.43 -5.67 9.33
N ALA A 143 -20.38 -5.09 8.59
CA ALA A 143 -21.73 -5.63 8.43
C ALA A 143 -21.73 -7.00 7.74
N GLN A 144 -20.92 -7.18 6.69
CA GLN A 144 -20.75 -8.47 6.02
C GLN A 144 -20.17 -9.52 6.97
N ARG A 145 -19.15 -9.16 7.77
CA ARG A 145 -18.53 -10.08 8.73
C ARG A 145 -19.48 -10.44 9.86
N LEU A 146 -20.29 -9.50 10.33
CA LEU A 146 -21.33 -9.75 11.34
C LEU A 146 -22.43 -10.65 10.76
N GLY A 147 -22.87 -10.37 9.54
CA GLY A 147 -23.85 -11.18 8.82
C GLY A 147 -23.38 -12.62 8.64
N ALA A 148 -22.13 -12.82 8.22
CA ALA A 148 -21.53 -14.15 8.07
C ALA A 148 -21.48 -14.93 9.39
N ARG A 149 -21.26 -14.27 10.53
CA ARG A 149 -21.30 -14.92 11.86
C ARG A 149 -22.71 -15.33 12.28
N HIS A 150 -23.73 -14.61 11.82
CA HIS A 150 -25.14 -14.93 12.10
C HIS A 150 -25.69 -15.99 11.13
N THR A 151 -25.24 -16.00 9.87
CA THR A 151 -25.69 -16.94 8.85
C THR A 151 -24.88 -18.22 8.78
N GLN A 152 -23.68 -18.28 9.39
CA GLN A 152 -23.08 -19.57 9.70
C GLN A 152 -23.96 -20.23 10.76
N PRO A 153 -24.76 -21.26 10.42
CA PRO A 153 -25.36 -22.07 11.46
C PRO A 153 -24.23 -22.51 12.39
N ARG A 154 -24.47 -22.52 13.70
CA ARG A 154 -23.62 -23.23 14.65
C ARG A 154 -23.58 -24.69 14.19
N VAL A 155 -22.74 -25.02 13.22
CA VAL A 155 -22.48 -26.38 12.83
C VAL A 155 -21.75 -26.94 14.04
N VAL A 156 -22.49 -27.72 14.82
CA VAL A 156 -22.03 -28.51 15.97
C VAL A 156 -20.88 -29.48 15.57
N ALA A 157 -20.52 -29.56 14.29
CA ALA A 157 -19.45 -30.39 13.74
C ALA A 157 -18.10 -29.65 13.57
N GLN A 158 -17.60 -29.02 14.63
CA GLN A 158 -16.18 -28.66 14.72
C GLN A 158 -15.59 -29.12 16.06
N ALA A 159 -15.98 -30.31 16.49
CA ALA A 159 -15.32 -31.03 17.58
C ALA A 159 -14.04 -31.77 17.11
N ASP A 160 -13.90 -32.05 15.80
CA ASP A 160 -12.80 -32.87 15.26
C ASP A 160 -11.82 -32.12 14.33
N ALA A 161 -12.01 -30.82 14.09
CA ALA A 161 -11.00 -30.04 13.37
C ALA A 161 -9.88 -29.66 14.35
N PRO A 162 -8.59 -29.94 14.04
CA PRO A 162 -7.49 -29.51 14.88
C PRO A 162 -7.60 -27.99 15.11
N PRO A 163 -7.40 -27.50 16.34
CA PRO A 163 -7.50 -26.08 16.64
C PRO A 163 -6.60 -25.32 15.67
N THR A 164 -7.20 -24.44 14.86
CA THR A 164 -6.44 -23.58 13.96
C THR A 164 -5.43 -22.83 14.81
N PRO A 165 -4.14 -22.88 14.45
CA PRO A 165 -3.12 -22.25 15.26
C PRO A 165 -3.46 -20.77 15.41
N PRO A 166 -3.31 -20.21 16.63
CA PRO A 166 -3.53 -18.81 16.86
C PRO A 166 -2.80 -17.97 15.80
N ALA A 167 -3.50 -16.99 15.20
CA ALA A 167 -2.87 -16.06 14.27
C ALA A 167 -1.56 -15.49 14.88
N PRO A 168 -0.48 -15.38 14.10
CA PRO A 168 0.81 -14.89 14.58
C PRO A 168 0.63 -13.53 15.26
N HIS A 169 1.46 -13.27 16.27
CA HIS A 169 1.36 -12.08 17.09
C HIS A 169 1.42 -10.79 16.24
N THR A 170 2.24 -10.79 15.19
CA THR A 170 2.40 -9.68 14.24
C THR A 170 1.09 -9.35 13.53
N GLU A 171 0.36 -10.35 13.06
CA GLU A 171 -0.94 -10.17 12.39
C GLU A 171 -2.00 -9.59 13.34
N ARG A 172 -2.03 -10.02 14.61
CA ARG A 172 -2.94 -9.45 15.60
C ARG A 172 -2.64 -7.98 15.89
N LEU A 173 -1.36 -7.63 15.97
CA LEU A 173 -0.94 -6.24 16.15
C LEU A 173 -1.27 -5.39 14.92
N ALA A 174 -1.10 -5.93 13.72
CA ALA A 174 -1.48 -5.25 12.49
C ALA A 174 -2.99 -4.92 12.49
N LEU A 175 -3.83 -5.92 12.80
CA LEU A 175 -5.28 -5.74 12.94
C LEU A 175 -5.66 -4.72 14.02
N ALA A 176 -4.96 -4.73 15.16
CA ALA A 176 -5.18 -3.74 16.21
C ALA A 176 -4.80 -2.33 15.74
N GLY A 177 -3.69 -2.19 15.02
CA GLY A 177 -3.25 -0.92 14.42
C GLY A 177 -4.25 -0.39 13.40
N GLU A 178 -4.80 -1.25 12.54
CA GLU A 178 -5.86 -0.90 11.59
C GLU A 178 -7.13 -0.42 12.30
N ALA A 179 -7.57 -1.15 13.33
CA ALA A 179 -8.75 -0.77 14.11
C ALA A 179 -8.57 0.61 14.78
N LEU A 180 -7.39 0.87 15.37
CA LEU A 180 -7.06 2.17 15.93
C LEU A 180 -7.06 3.28 14.86
N ALA A 181 -6.49 3.01 13.68
CA ALA A 181 -6.50 3.96 12.58
C ALA A 181 -7.93 4.31 12.13
N THR A 182 -8.82 3.31 11.99
CA THR A 182 -10.23 3.54 11.66
C THR A 182 -10.96 4.33 12.75
N LEU A 183 -10.71 4.04 14.03
CA LEU A 183 -11.30 4.80 15.14
C LEU A 183 -10.86 6.27 15.09
N ALA A 184 -9.59 6.53 14.80
CA ALA A 184 -9.10 7.90 14.64
C ALA A 184 -9.77 8.62 13.46
N GLU A 185 -9.94 7.95 12.31
CA GLU A 185 -10.69 8.49 11.17
C GLU A 185 -12.16 8.77 11.53
N GLY A 186 -12.77 7.90 12.33
CA GLY A 186 -14.12 8.10 12.87
C GLY A 186 -14.23 9.35 13.76
N CYS A 187 -13.25 9.60 14.63
CA CYS A 187 -13.20 10.83 15.44
C CYS A 187 -13.12 12.08 14.56
N ASP A 188 -12.29 12.05 13.50
CA ASP A 188 -12.17 13.15 12.54
C ASP A 188 -13.51 13.38 11.78
N MET A 189 -14.21 12.32 11.40
CA MET A 189 -15.52 12.41 10.73
C MET A 189 -16.61 12.95 11.66
N LEU A 190 -16.64 12.53 12.92
CA LEU A 190 -17.58 13.05 13.91
C LEU A 190 -17.34 14.55 14.16
N ALA A 191 -16.08 14.97 14.25
CA ALA A 191 -15.73 16.37 14.36
C ALA A 191 -16.15 17.19 13.12
N PHE A 192 -15.99 16.60 11.93
CA PHE A 192 -16.51 17.20 10.70
C PHE A 192 -18.04 17.32 10.74
N ALA A 193 -18.77 16.26 11.07
CA ALA A 193 -20.23 16.23 11.10
C ALA A 193 -20.83 17.21 12.13
N THR A 194 -20.15 17.42 13.25
CA THR A 194 -20.56 18.38 14.30
C THR A 194 -20.27 19.85 13.94
N GLY A 195 -19.80 20.13 12.72
CA GLY A 195 -19.57 21.50 12.26
C GLY A 195 -18.28 22.13 12.77
N ALA A 196 -17.38 21.34 13.39
CA ALA A 196 -16.11 21.84 13.92
C ALA A 196 -15.05 22.05 12.82
N GLY A 197 -15.20 21.37 11.69
CA GLY A 197 -14.25 21.38 10.57
C GLY A 197 -14.11 22.72 9.83
N LEU A 198 -12.94 22.92 9.22
CA LEU A 198 -12.59 24.11 8.40
C LEU A 198 -13.56 24.33 7.23
N PHE A 199 -14.05 23.26 6.63
CA PHE A 199 -15.02 23.28 5.54
C PHE A 199 -16.25 24.12 5.86
N TRP A 200 -16.88 23.89 7.03
CA TRP A 200 -18.08 24.61 7.44
C TRP A 200 -17.82 26.09 7.73
N ARG A 201 -16.61 26.43 8.19
CA ARG A 201 -16.18 27.83 8.38
C ARG A 201 -15.98 28.53 7.04
N ALA A 202 -15.37 27.85 6.08
CA ALA A 202 -15.10 28.39 4.75
C ALA A 202 -16.38 28.59 3.92
N LEU A 203 -17.42 27.77 4.13
CA LEU A 203 -18.76 27.95 3.56
C LEU A 203 -19.57 29.10 4.18
N GLY A 204 -19.02 29.86 5.13
CA GLY A 204 -19.68 31.04 5.70
C GLY A 204 -20.81 30.74 6.69
N LEU A 205 -20.98 29.47 7.10
CA LEU A 205 -22.00 29.06 8.08
C LEU A 205 -21.69 29.54 9.51
N ARG A 206 -20.50 30.07 9.77
CA ARG A 206 -20.16 30.80 11.01
C ARG A 206 -19.71 32.22 10.69
N ARG A 207 -20.64 33.18 10.81
CA ARG A 207 -20.39 34.62 10.85
C ARG A 207 -19.55 35.00 12.09
N ARG A 208 -18.23 34.86 12.04
CA ARG A 208 -17.34 35.64 12.92
C ARG A 208 -16.18 36.22 12.11
N PRO A 209 -15.85 37.50 12.31
CA PRO A 209 -14.87 38.20 11.50
C PRO A 209 -13.44 37.76 11.85
N GLN A 210 -12.63 37.60 10.79
CA GLN A 210 -11.19 37.89 10.71
C GLN A 210 -10.15 37.22 11.61
N ALA A 211 -10.48 36.31 12.53
CA ALA A 211 -9.49 35.35 13.06
C ALA A 211 -9.38 34.15 12.12
N TRP A 212 -8.93 34.42 10.89
CA TRP A 212 -8.88 33.48 9.78
C TRP A 212 -7.78 32.42 9.98
N ILE A 213 -8.14 31.15 9.75
CA ILE A 213 -7.29 29.97 9.49
C ILE A 213 -6.54 29.31 10.66
N GLN A 214 -6.68 29.75 11.92
CA GLN A 214 -6.20 28.89 13.02
C GLN A 214 -7.16 27.71 13.27
N ARG A 215 -6.83 26.55 12.68
CA ARG A 215 -7.42 25.24 12.98
C ARG A 215 -7.05 24.84 14.41
N ARG A 216 -7.73 25.41 15.41
CA ARG A 216 -7.60 24.96 16.79
C ARG A 216 -8.41 23.69 16.97
N ARG A 217 -7.73 22.55 17.00
CA ARG A 217 -8.38 21.27 17.31
C ARG A 217 -8.86 21.25 18.75
N ARG A 218 -10.16 20.98 18.95
CA ARG A 218 -10.80 20.92 20.29
C ARG A 218 -11.60 19.62 20.44
N GLY A 219 -11.67 19.13 21.68
CA GLY A 219 -12.51 17.97 22.03
C GLY A 219 -12.12 16.69 21.28
N VAL A 220 -13.09 16.09 20.58
CA VAL A 220 -12.98 14.80 19.88
C VAL A 220 -11.85 14.78 18.86
N GLU A 221 -11.53 15.90 18.22
CA GLU A 221 -10.41 15.99 17.27
C GLU A 221 -9.05 15.73 17.94
N ARG A 222 -8.88 16.12 19.22
CA ARG A 222 -7.64 15.84 19.96
C ARG A 222 -7.54 14.37 20.31
N VAL A 223 -8.66 13.76 20.70
CA VAL A 223 -8.72 12.32 20.96
C VAL A 223 -8.32 11.56 19.70
N GLY A 224 -8.87 11.94 18.55
CA GLY A 224 -8.49 11.37 17.25
C GLY A 224 -6.99 11.44 16.96
N VAL A 225 -6.32 12.56 17.28
CA VAL A 225 -4.86 12.70 17.10
C VAL A 225 -4.05 11.76 18.01
N PHE A 226 -4.47 11.56 19.26
CA PHE A 226 -3.78 10.60 20.14
C PHE A 226 -4.03 9.15 19.74
N VAL A 227 -5.24 8.83 19.30
CA VAL A 227 -5.58 7.49 18.78
C VAL A 227 -4.79 7.22 17.49
N SER A 228 -4.64 8.20 16.60
CA SER A 228 -3.83 8.05 15.39
C SER A 228 -2.34 7.88 15.71
N LEU A 229 -1.81 8.60 16.70
CA LEU A 229 -0.44 8.38 17.20
C LEU A 229 -0.24 6.95 17.71
N GLY A 230 -1.20 6.43 18.48
CA GLY A 230 -1.20 5.04 18.92
C GLY A 230 -1.20 4.06 17.76
N ALA A 231 -2.05 4.28 16.76
CA ALA A 231 -2.10 3.46 15.55
C ALA A 231 -0.75 3.46 14.79
N LEU A 232 -0.14 4.64 14.61
CA LEU A 232 1.14 4.80 13.95
C LEU A 232 2.29 4.12 14.73
N ALA A 233 2.27 4.18 16.05
CA ALA A 233 3.24 3.48 16.89
C ALA A 233 3.16 1.95 16.71
N VAL A 234 1.95 1.40 16.68
CA VAL A 234 1.72 -0.03 16.41
C VAL A 234 2.18 -0.39 15.01
N GLN A 235 1.85 0.42 13.99
CA GLN A 235 2.31 0.19 12.61
C GLN A 235 3.83 0.22 12.48
N LEU A 236 4.51 1.18 13.14
CA LEU A 236 5.98 1.22 13.16
C LEU A 236 6.59 -0.02 13.81
N TYR A 237 5.97 -0.52 14.87
CA TYR A 237 6.40 -1.75 15.53
C TYR A 237 6.23 -2.97 14.61
N VAL A 238 5.07 -3.13 13.97
CA VAL A 238 4.82 -4.22 13.01
C VAL A 238 5.83 -4.17 11.85
N LEU A 239 6.04 -2.99 11.25
CA LEU A 239 7.05 -2.80 10.20
C LEU A 239 8.46 -3.14 10.69
N HIS A 240 8.79 -2.83 11.95
CA HIS A 240 10.08 -3.18 12.51
C HIS A 240 10.28 -4.69 12.63
N VAL A 241 9.25 -5.42 13.10
CA VAL A 241 9.29 -6.88 13.19
C VAL A 241 9.38 -7.51 11.81
N GLN A 242 8.56 -7.09 10.85
CA GLN A 242 8.61 -7.57 9.45
C GLN A 242 9.99 -7.34 8.81
N GLN A 243 10.59 -6.16 9.04
CA GLN A 243 11.95 -5.88 8.55
C GLN A 243 12.98 -6.82 9.14
N ARG A 244 12.82 -7.23 10.40
CA ARG A 244 13.72 -8.18 11.04
C ARG A 244 13.56 -9.57 10.43
N GLU A 245 12.32 -10.06 10.33
CA GLU A 245 12.00 -11.36 9.73
C GLU A 245 12.52 -11.46 8.29
N THR A 246 12.27 -10.44 7.45
CA THR A 246 12.76 -10.44 6.06
C THR A 246 14.30 -10.38 5.98
N ARG A 247 14.98 -9.72 6.93
CA ARG A 247 16.46 -9.76 6.99
C ARG A 247 16.95 -11.14 7.34
N ASP A 248 16.32 -11.80 8.31
CA ASP A 248 16.69 -13.14 8.75
C ASP A 248 16.50 -14.15 7.61
N GLU A 249 15.38 -14.07 6.86
CA GLU A 249 15.15 -14.85 5.64
C GLU A 249 16.19 -14.58 4.55
N MET A 250 16.60 -13.31 4.38
CA MET A 250 17.64 -12.93 3.42
C MET A 250 19.01 -13.49 3.81
N HIS A 251 19.34 -13.52 5.10
CA HIS A 251 20.56 -14.16 5.58
C HIS A 251 20.54 -15.68 5.37
N ALA A 252 19.40 -16.32 5.60
CA ALA A 252 19.22 -17.74 5.33
C ALA A 252 19.39 -18.07 3.83
N SER A 253 18.84 -17.24 2.92
CA SER A 253 19.01 -17.45 1.48
C SER A 253 20.45 -17.23 1.02
N ILE A 254 21.18 -16.27 1.59
CA ILE A 254 22.63 -16.11 1.34
C ILE A 254 23.39 -17.37 1.75
N GLY A 255 23.12 -17.91 2.94
CA GLY A 255 23.76 -19.14 3.40
C GLY A 255 23.47 -20.33 2.49
N ALA A 256 22.24 -20.44 1.97
CA ALA A 256 21.88 -21.48 1.00
C ALA A 256 22.63 -21.33 -0.33
N VAL A 257 22.77 -20.11 -0.86
CA VAL A 257 23.54 -19.85 -2.09
C VAL A 257 25.03 -20.15 -1.88
N GLN A 258 25.60 -19.74 -0.74
CA GLN A 258 26.99 -20.03 -0.41
C GLN A 258 27.24 -21.53 -0.32
N HIS A 259 26.38 -22.26 0.39
CA HIS A 259 26.47 -23.71 0.50
C HIS A 259 26.40 -24.39 -0.88
N GLN A 260 25.52 -23.92 -1.76
CA GLN A 260 25.44 -24.44 -3.14
C GLN A 260 26.73 -24.19 -3.93
N LEU A 261 27.31 -23.00 -3.84
CA LEU A 261 28.58 -22.68 -4.49
C LEU A 261 29.72 -23.58 -3.96
N GLU A 262 29.80 -23.76 -2.65
CA GLU A 262 30.79 -24.64 -2.01
C GLU A 262 30.64 -26.11 -2.47
N THR A 263 29.41 -26.60 -2.63
CA THR A 263 29.17 -27.97 -3.15
C THR A 263 29.56 -28.13 -4.62
N LEU A 264 29.48 -27.06 -5.43
CA LEU A 264 29.90 -27.07 -6.83
C LEU A 264 31.42 -26.97 -6.98
N ASP A 265 32.09 -26.24 -6.08
CA ASP A 265 33.54 -26.10 -6.04
C ASP A 265 34.24 -27.31 -5.38
N ALA A 266 33.49 -28.20 -4.72
CA ALA A 266 34.04 -29.39 -4.08
C ALA A 266 34.76 -30.31 -5.10
N PRO A 267 36.01 -30.73 -4.82
CA PRO A 267 36.86 -31.45 -5.77
C PRO A 267 36.28 -32.79 -6.25
N ASP A 268 35.41 -33.42 -5.46
CA ASP A 268 34.74 -34.68 -5.80
C ASP A 268 33.70 -34.54 -6.93
N ALA A 269 33.15 -33.34 -7.15
CA ALA A 269 32.25 -33.06 -8.28
C ALA A 269 33.02 -33.00 -9.61
N ARG A 270 34.30 -32.57 -9.58
CA ARG A 270 35.20 -32.60 -10.74
C ARG A 270 35.75 -34.00 -11.02
N ALA A 271 35.96 -34.81 -9.98
CA ALA A 271 36.48 -36.18 -10.11
C ALA A 271 35.46 -37.19 -10.66
N LYS A 272 34.16 -36.87 -10.64
CA LYS A 272 33.07 -37.71 -11.18
C LYS A 272 32.65 -37.37 -12.62
N ALA A 273 33.29 -36.43 -13.29
CA ALA A 273 33.15 -36.24 -14.74
C ALA A 273 34.13 -37.20 -15.43
N PRO A 274 33.69 -38.38 -15.93
CA PRO A 274 34.60 -39.31 -16.58
C PRO A 274 34.93 -38.75 -17.97
N ASP A 275 36.22 -38.73 -18.29
CA ASP A 275 36.84 -38.55 -19.61
C ASP A 275 35.86 -38.48 -20.80
N ALA A 276 35.31 -37.28 -21.03
CA ALA A 276 34.64 -36.96 -22.29
C ALA A 276 35.73 -36.48 -23.27
N PRO A 277 35.85 -37.08 -24.47
CA PRO A 277 36.90 -36.76 -25.41
C PRO A 277 36.82 -35.29 -25.85
N ALA A 278 37.96 -34.62 -25.79
CA ALA A 278 38.16 -33.24 -26.21
C ALA A 278 38.04 -33.15 -27.73
N GLU A 279 36.90 -32.70 -28.25
CA GLU A 279 36.78 -32.07 -29.57
C GLU A 279 35.38 -31.46 -29.77
N GLY A 280 35.29 -30.13 -29.67
CA GLY A 280 34.08 -29.36 -30.00
C GLY A 280 34.16 -27.92 -29.46
N PRO A 281 33.78 -26.90 -30.24
CA PRO A 281 33.87 -25.51 -29.80
C PRO A 281 32.96 -25.28 -28.58
N THR A 282 33.55 -24.63 -27.60
CA THR A 282 33.11 -24.46 -26.22
C THR A 282 31.87 -23.55 -26.12
N ASP A 283 30.69 -24.07 -26.45
CA ASP A 283 29.43 -23.43 -26.08
C ASP A 283 29.09 -23.83 -24.64
N ALA A 284 29.44 -22.95 -23.70
CA ALA A 284 29.24 -23.12 -22.25
C ALA A 284 27.75 -23.31 -21.88
N PRO A 285 27.37 -24.40 -21.16
CA PRO A 285 26.01 -24.48 -20.61
C PRO A 285 25.96 -25.04 -19.17
N ALA A 286 27.04 -24.99 -18.39
CA ALA A 286 27.05 -25.50 -17.01
C ALA A 286 26.90 -24.40 -15.94
N ALA A 287 27.30 -23.16 -16.24
CA ALA A 287 27.18 -22.03 -15.30
C ALA A 287 25.75 -21.45 -15.23
N ASP A 288 24.95 -21.63 -16.28
CA ASP A 288 23.57 -21.11 -16.36
C ASP A 288 22.52 -22.04 -15.70
N ALA A 289 22.94 -23.22 -15.21
CA ALA A 289 22.07 -24.18 -14.52
C ALA A 289 22.17 -24.11 -12.99
N VAL A 290 22.86 -23.10 -12.44
CA VAL A 290 22.84 -22.81 -11.00
C VAL A 290 21.42 -22.37 -10.64
N ALA A 291 20.81 -23.11 -9.71
CA ALA A 291 19.39 -23.03 -9.39
C ALA A 291 18.92 -21.57 -9.19
N PRO A 292 18.01 -21.05 -10.03
CA PRO A 292 17.54 -19.66 -9.94
C PRO A 292 16.81 -19.36 -8.62
N ALA A 293 16.23 -20.37 -7.99
CA ALA A 293 15.31 -20.23 -6.86
C ALA A 293 15.85 -19.48 -5.61
N PRO A 294 16.99 -19.86 -4.98
CA PRO A 294 17.48 -19.16 -3.78
C PRO A 294 18.01 -17.75 -4.08
N TYR A 295 18.58 -17.55 -5.28
CA TYR A 295 19.02 -16.23 -5.72
C TYR A 295 17.83 -15.31 -6.01
N ASP A 296 16.78 -15.81 -6.66
CA ASP A 296 15.54 -15.07 -6.89
C ASP A 296 14.84 -14.71 -5.59
N GLN A 297 14.83 -15.63 -4.61
CA GLN A 297 14.31 -15.37 -3.28
C GLN A 297 15.13 -14.27 -2.56
N TYR A 298 16.45 -14.29 -2.68
CA TYR A 298 17.31 -13.20 -2.18
C TYR A 298 16.97 -11.86 -2.85
N LEU A 299 16.82 -11.82 -4.18
CA LEU A 299 16.44 -10.61 -4.91
C LEU A 299 15.03 -10.12 -4.55
N ALA A 300 14.09 -11.02 -4.29
CA ALA A 300 12.75 -10.71 -3.80
C ALA A 300 12.81 -10.08 -2.39
N ASN A 301 13.53 -10.70 -1.46
CA ASN A 301 13.69 -10.20 -0.09
C ASN A 301 14.40 -8.85 -0.04
N ARG A 302 15.44 -8.65 -0.87
CA ARG A 302 16.12 -7.35 -1.00
C ARG A 302 15.18 -6.26 -1.51
N ARG A 303 14.29 -6.57 -2.45
CA ARG A 303 13.25 -5.64 -2.92
C ARG A 303 12.25 -5.35 -1.80
N ARG A 304 11.76 -6.37 -1.10
CA ARG A 304 10.85 -6.23 0.05
C ARG A 304 11.43 -5.32 1.13
N LEU A 305 12.69 -5.49 1.51
CA LEU A 305 13.37 -4.63 2.49
C LEU A 305 13.45 -3.16 2.06
N ARG A 306 13.70 -2.87 0.78
CA ARG A 306 13.70 -1.49 0.28
C ARG A 306 12.33 -0.85 0.44
N TRP A 307 11.26 -1.58 0.12
CA TRP A 307 9.89 -1.08 0.24
C TRP A 307 9.43 -0.92 1.68
N LEU A 308 9.75 -1.87 2.56
CA LEU A 308 9.56 -1.72 4.00
C LEU A 308 10.31 -0.50 4.56
N GLY A 309 11.49 -0.19 4.01
CA GLY A 309 12.24 1.03 4.34
C GLY A 309 11.49 2.30 3.95
N ILE A 310 10.96 2.35 2.72
CA ILE A 310 10.15 3.48 2.22
C ILE A 310 8.87 3.64 3.04
N GLU A 311 8.19 2.53 3.35
CA GLU A 311 6.97 2.54 4.15
C GLU A 311 7.23 3.07 5.56
N ARG A 312 8.33 2.64 6.19
CA ARG A 312 8.77 3.20 7.47
C ARG A 312 8.99 4.70 7.40
N VAL A 313 9.60 5.23 6.32
CA VAL A 313 9.75 6.68 6.13
C VAL A 313 8.39 7.38 6.04
N CYS A 314 7.43 6.81 5.32
CA CYS A 314 6.07 7.35 5.24
C CYS A 314 5.40 7.39 6.64
N VAL A 315 5.43 6.28 7.37
CA VAL A 315 4.81 6.20 8.70
C VAL A 315 5.53 7.12 9.70
N CYS A 316 6.86 7.22 9.65
CA CYS A 316 7.62 8.17 10.47
C CYS A 316 7.29 9.63 10.13
N SER A 317 7.07 9.96 8.86
CA SER A 317 6.64 11.29 8.42
C SER A 317 5.25 11.63 8.99
N ASP A 318 4.29 10.70 8.83
CA ASP A 318 2.93 10.84 9.38
C ASP A 318 2.96 10.95 10.92
N ALA A 319 3.79 10.15 11.60
CA ALA A 319 3.98 10.19 13.04
C ALA A 319 4.63 11.50 13.52
N SER A 320 5.62 12.02 12.78
CA SER A 320 6.25 13.30 13.09
C SER A 320 5.25 14.45 12.99
N PHE A 321 4.39 14.42 11.98
CA PHE A 321 3.29 15.36 11.85
C PHE A 321 2.29 15.24 13.01
N ALA A 322 1.81 14.04 13.32
CA ALA A 322 0.85 13.81 14.39
C ALA A 322 1.44 14.19 15.78
N LEU A 323 2.74 13.96 16.00
CA LEU A 323 3.42 14.34 17.22
C LEU A 323 3.54 15.86 17.33
N TYR A 324 3.96 16.52 16.26
CA TYR A 324 3.95 17.98 16.19
C TYR A 324 2.54 18.54 16.35
N GLU A 325 1.53 17.83 15.86
CA GLU A 325 0.13 18.16 16.03
C GLU A 325 -0.27 18.16 17.51
N ALA A 326 0.07 17.08 18.22
CA ALA A 326 -0.18 16.90 19.65
C ALA A 326 0.57 17.92 20.52
N CYS A 327 1.83 18.22 20.21
CA CYS A 327 2.67 19.11 21.02
C CYS A 327 2.32 20.60 20.89
N ALA A 328 1.81 21.05 19.74
CA ALA A 328 1.61 22.48 19.46
C ALA A 328 0.20 22.81 18.92
N PRO A 329 -0.90 22.43 19.58
CA PRO A 329 -2.25 22.40 18.99
C PRO A 329 -2.78 23.77 18.48
N ASP A 330 -2.19 24.89 18.90
CA ASP A 330 -2.65 26.24 18.55
C ASP A 330 -1.82 26.91 17.42
N ARG A 331 -0.75 26.28 16.93
CA ARG A 331 0.13 26.86 15.89
C ARG A 331 -0.33 26.46 14.48
N GLU A 332 -0.21 27.37 13.50
CA GLU A 332 -0.45 27.05 12.07
C GLU A 332 0.59 26.05 11.56
N LYS A 333 0.12 25.02 10.83
CA LYS A 333 0.95 23.87 10.41
C LYS A 333 0.77 23.51 8.94
N ASP A 334 0.07 24.33 8.18
CA ASP A 334 -0.41 24.00 6.83
C ASP A 334 0.75 23.64 5.90
N GLN A 335 1.88 24.34 6.01
CA GLN A 335 3.10 24.03 5.23
C GLN A 335 3.73 22.69 5.63
N PHE A 336 3.72 22.37 6.93
CA PHE A 336 4.29 21.11 7.42
C PHE A 336 3.38 19.93 7.08
N GLU A 337 2.05 20.10 7.22
CA GLU A 337 1.04 19.13 6.78
C GLU A 337 1.15 18.87 5.27
N ALA A 338 1.23 19.94 4.47
CA ALA A 338 1.33 19.85 3.02
C ALA A 338 2.59 19.11 2.59
N SER A 339 3.74 19.42 3.19
CA SER A 339 5.03 18.84 2.79
C SER A 339 5.18 17.37 3.21
N THR A 340 4.86 17.04 4.47
CA THR A 340 4.91 15.66 4.98
C THR A 340 3.90 14.76 4.26
N GLY A 341 2.70 15.28 4.02
CA GLY A 341 1.67 14.55 3.30
C GLY A 341 1.95 14.40 1.81
N LEU A 342 2.49 15.42 1.13
CA LEU A 342 2.91 15.30 -0.26
C LEU A 342 4.01 14.24 -0.40
N LEU A 343 5.01 14.27 0.48
CA LEU A 343 6.08 13.28 0.50
C LEU A 343 5.53 11.86 0.66
N ALA A 344 4.66 11.63 1.65
CA ALA A 344 4.04 10.33 1.88
C ALA A 344 3.18 9.88 0.67
N ALA A 345 2.40 10.79 0.08
CA ALA A 345 1.59 10.49 -1.10
C ALA A 345 2.44 10.14 -2.33
N THR A 346 3.53 10.88 -2.58
CA THR A 346 4.47 10.59 -3.67
C THR A 346 5.15 9.24 -3.48
N LEU A 347 5.60 8.91 -2.26
CA LEU A 347 6.24 7.62 -1.97
C LEU A 347 5.26 6.44 -2.13
N ARG A 348 4.01 6.59 -1.69
CA ARG A 348 2.96 5.58 -1.89
C ARG A 348 2.60 5.41 -3.38
N LEU A 349 2.59 6.50 -4.16
CA LEU A 349 2.36 6.43 -5.60
C LEU A 349 3.53 5.76 -6.34
N LEU A 350 4.77 6.00 -5.92
CA LEU A 350 5.95 5.30 -6.42
C LEU A 350 5.90 3.80 -6.10
N ARG A 351 5.41 3.42 -4.92
CA ARG A 351 5.17 2.02 -4.55
C ARG A 351 4.15 1.37 -5.48
N LEU A 352 2.97 1.98 -5.63
CA LEU A 352 1.92 1.45 -6.49
C LEU A 352 2.39 1.32 -7.95
N TRP A 353 3.16 2.29 -8.44
CA TRP A 353 3.78 2.23 -9.77
C TRP A 353 4.74 1.05 -9.90
N ASN A 354 5.54 0.79 -8.86
CA ASN A 354 6.46 -0.33 -8.83
C ASN A 354 5.74 -1.68 -8.81
N GLU A 355 4.69 -1.82 -7.99
CA GLU A 355 3.84 -3.02 -7.93
C GLU A 355 3.15 -3.27 -9.29
N ALA A 356 2.65 -2.22 -9.93
CA ALA A 356 2.05 -2.32 -11.26
C ALA A 356 3.05 -2.77 -12.35
N ARG A 357 4.34 -2.44 -12.20
CA ARG A 357 5.40 -2.79 -13.15
C ARG A 357 5.98 -4.18 -12.91
N TRP A 358 6.16 -4.56 -11.66
CA TRP A 358 6.95 -5.74 -11.27
C TRP A 358 6.14 -6.85 -10.57
N GLY A 359 4.84 -6.64 -10.35
CA GLY A 359 3.97 -7.54 -9.60
C GLY A 359 3.80 -7.11 -8.15
N ALA A 360 2.81 -7.71 -7.48
CA ALA A 360 2.57 -7.47 -6.06
C ALA A 360 3.82 -7.86 -5.25
N LEU A 361 4.16 -7.00 -4.28
CA LEU A 361 5.11 -7.35 -3.25
C LEU A 361 4.28 -8.02 -2.15
N ASP A 362 4.48 -9.31 -1.90
CA ASP A 362 3.93 -9.97 -0.71
C ASP A 362 4.62 -9.35 0.51
N ILE A 363 4.01 -8.31 1.10
CA ILE A 363 4.52 -7.58 2.27
C ILE A 363 3.69 -7.93 3.50
#